data_AF-A0A915NI43-F1
#
_entry.id   AF-A0A915NI43-F1
#
_cell.length_a   1.000
_cell.length_b   1.000
_cell.length_c   1.000
_cell.angle_alpha   90.00
_cell.angle_beta   90.00
_cell.angle_gamma   90.00
#
_symmetry.space_group_name_H-M   'P 1'
#
loop_
_entity.id
_entity.type
_entity.pdbx_description
1 polymer ?
#
loop_
_entity_poly.entity_id
_entity_poly.type
_entity_poly.pdbx_seq_one_letter_code
_entity_poly.pdbx_strand_id
1 'polypeptide(L)'
;MLVKLIYKINIIFVIYFLNIQNCFADQKLNECLNAICQQESSCKPLGCKFDVNSDSCGYYQIKLPYYNDCGTPGREEGESIDSAWKRCASDYDCSTKCVENYYNRYQGKCSETMNQCEKMSRLHNGGPRGCDKVGTIKYWEGVKGKLEEKNFEKEEKNFEKEEKNFEKEEKKKN
;
A
#
# COMPACT_ATOMS: atom_id res chain seq x y z
N MET A 1 -12.67 -3.66 -46.00
CA MET A 1 -13.09 -4.23 -44.69
C MET A 1 -11.92 -4.75 -43.86
N LEU A 2 -10.97 -5.49 -44.45
CA LEU A 2 -9.83 -6.10 -43.75
C LEU A 2 -8.96 -5.11 -42.95
N VAL A 3 -8.60 -3.97 -43.54
CA VAL A 3 -7.77 -2.93 -42.88
C VAL A 3 -8.47 -2.35 -41.64
N LYS A 4 -9.78 -2.11 -41.72
CA LYS A 4 -10.58 -1.64 -40.58
C LYS A 4 -10.68 -2.69 -39.47
N LEU A 5 -10.68 -3.98 -39.84
CA LEU A 5 -10.69 -5.10 -38.88
C LEU A 5 -9.32 -5.24 -38.18
N ILE A 6 -8.22 -5.17 -38.93
CA ILE A 6 -6.85 -5.20 -38.40
C ILE A 6 -6.63 -4.01 -37.44
N TYR A 7 -7.08 -2.81 -37.81
CA TYR A 7 -6.95 -1.63 -36.95
C TYR A 7 -7.75 -1.78 -35.64
N LYS A 8 -8.97 -2.33 -35.70
CA LYS A 8 -9.78 -2.64 -34.50
C LYS A 8 -9.11 -3.69 -33.61
N ILE A 9 -8.54 -4.75 -34.19
CA ILE A 9 -7.82 -5.80 -33.43
C ILE A 9 -6.59 -5.20 -32.73
N ASN A 10 -5.80 -4.37 -33.42
CA ASN A 10 -4.65 -3.70 -32.82
C ASN A 10 -5.07 -2.76 -31.67
N ILE A 11 -6.15 -1.98 -31.83
CA ILE A 11 -6.68 -1.14 -30.76
C ILE A 11 -7.08 -1.97 -29.54
N ILE A 12 -7.80 -3.08 -29.73
CA ILE A 12 -8.22 -3.96 -28.63
C ILE A 12 -6.99 -4.54 -27.91
N PHE A 13 -5.97 -4.98 -28.65
CA PHE A 13 -4.74 -5.53 -28.08
C PHE A 13 -3.95 -4.48 -27.29
N VAL A 14 -3.86 -3.25 -27.80
CA VAL A 14 -3.22 -2.12 -27.09
C VAL A 14 -4.00 -1.75 -25.82
N ILE A 15 -5.32 -1.65 -25.88
CA ILE A 15 -6.16 -1.38 -24.70
C ILE A 15 -5.97 -2.50 -23.66
N TYR A 16 -5.99 -3.76 -24.08
CA TYR A 16 -5.80 -4.88 -23.17
C TYR A 16 -4.41 -4.86 -22.49
N PHE A 17 -3.35 -4.58 -23.27
CA PHE A 17 -1.99 -4.43 -22.75
C PHE A 17 -1.86 -3.28 -21.74
N LEU A 18 -2.47 -2.12 -22.02
CA LEU A 18 -2.50 -0.98 -21.09
C LEU A 18 -3.24 -1.31 -19.78
N ASN A 19 -4.36 -2.03 -19.86
CA ASN A 19 -5.11 -2.46 -18.66
C ASN A 19 -4.28 -3.43 -17.79
N ILE A 20 -3.51 -4.33 -18.41
CA ILE A 20 -2.64 -5.26 -17.68
C ILE A 20 -1.55 -4.51 -16.90
N GLN A 21 -0.90 -3.50 -17.51
CA GLN A 21 0.16 -2.73 -16.85
C GLN A 21 -0.32 -1.95 -15.62
N ASN A 22 -1.51 -1.36 -15.67
CA ASN A 22 -2.08 -0.63 -14.53
C ASN A 22 -2.34 -1.57 -13.34
N CYS A 23 -2.84 -2.79 -13.59
CA CYS A 23 -3.09 -3.77 -12.53
C CYS A 23 -1.81 -4.18 -11.77
N PHE A 24 -0.66 -4.26 -12.45
CA PHE A 24 0.60 -4.60 -11.79
C PHE A 24 1.12 -3.48 -10.88
N ALA A 25 0.91 -2.21 -11.25
CA ALA A 25 1.26 -1.07 -10.40
C ALA A 25 0.37 -1.04 -9.14
N ASP A 26 -0.94 -1.27 -9.31
CA ASP A 26 -1.90 -1.32 -8.20
C ASP A 26 -1.57 -2.45 -7.22
N GLN A 27 -1.19 -3.63 -7.72
CA GLN A 27 -0.76 -4.75 -6.86
C GLN A 27 0.46 -4.38 -6.01
N LYS A 28 1.49 -3.77 -6.61
CA LYS A 28 2.71 -3.36 -5.88
C LYS A 28 2.41 -2.29 -4.83
N LEU A 29 1.47 -1.39 -5.11
CA LEU A 29 1.05 -0.37 -4.15
C LEU A 29 0.32 -0.99 -2.96
N ASN A 30 -0.56 -1.96 -3.20
CA ASN A 30 -1.28 -2.70 -2.15
C ASN A 30 -0.33 -3.52 -1.26
N GLU A 31 0.70 -4.13 -1.87
CA GLU A 31 1.76 -4.81 -1.11
C GLU A 31 2.52 -3.84 -0.20
N CYS A 32 2.82 -2.63 -0.70
CA CYS A 32 3.45 -1.58 0.09
C CYS A 32 2.58 -1.11 1.27
N LEU A 33 1.30 -0.82 1.02
CA LEU A 33 0.35 -0.40 2.05
C LEU A 33 0.24 -1.46 3.16
N ASN A 34 0.24 -2.74 2.79
CA ASN A 34 0.25 -3.83 3.76
C ASN A 34 1.56 -3.87 4.56
N ALA A 35 2.71 -3.70 3.91
CA ALA A 35 4.01 -3.68 4.59
C ALA A 35 4.15 -2.50 5.57
N ILE A 36 3.68 -1.30 5.20
CA ILE A 36 3.61 -0.13 6.11
C ILE A 36 2.70 -0.45 7.30
N CYS A 37 1.51 -1.02 7.06
CA CYS A 37 0.58 -1.43 8.12
C CYS A 37 1.23 -2.43 9.10
N GLN A 38 1.97 -3.42 8.57
CA GLN A 38 2.71 -4.39 9.38
C GLN A 38 3.82 -3.73 10.19
N GLN A 39 4.56 -2.80 9.60
CA GLN A 39 5.63 -2.07 10.27
C GLN A 39 5.12 -1.16 11.40
N GLU A 40 3.96 -0.52 11.23
CA GLU A 40 3.38 0.41 12.21
C GLU A 40 2.70 -0.28 13.39
N SER A 41 1.97 -1.37 13.12
CA SER A 41 1.06 -1.95 14.10
C SER A 41 0.94 -3.48 14.07
N SER A 42 1.78 -4.16 13.28
CA SER A 42 1.52 -5.54 12.84
C SER A 42 0.13 -5.68 12.20
N CYS A 43 -0.27 -4.61 11.51
CA CYS A 43 -1.57 -4.40 10.89
C CYS A 43 -2.77 -4.68 11.81
N LYS A 44 -2.77 -4.04 12.98
CA LYS A 44 -3.84 -4.10 13.99
C LYS A 44 -4.36 -2.69 14.29
N PRO A 45 -5.65 -2.53 14.65
CA PRO A 45 -6.22 -1.23 15.00
C PRO A 45 -5.78 -0.83 16.42
N LEU A 46 -4.51 -0.47 16.58
CA LEU A 46 -4.01 0.01 17.86
C LEU A 46 -4.72 1.32 18.24
N GLY A 47 -4.96 1.51 19.53
CA GLY A 47 -5.41 2.81 20.03
C GLY A 47 -4.37 3.91 19.79
N CYS A 48 -4.69 5.13 20.23
CA CYS A 48 -3.74 6.22 20.18
C CYS A 48 -2.62 6.03 21.19
N LYS A 49 -1.38 6.21 20.75
CA LYS A 49 -0.19 6.24 21.59
C LYS A 49 0.52 7.57 21.39
N PHE A 50 0.92 8.19 22.49
CA PHE A 50 1.72 9.40 22.43
C PHE A 50 3.11 9.08 21.87
N ASP A 51 3.47 9.71 20.75
CA ASP A 51 4.75 9.52 20.07
C ASP A 51 5.23 10.84 19.42
N VAL A 52 6.41 11.32 19.84
CA VAL A 52 7.02 12.59 19.41
C VAL A 52 6.00 13.75 19.38
N ASN A 53 5.71 14.29 20.57
CA ASN A 53 4.91 15.51 20.80
C ASN A 53 3.43 15.46 20.39
N SER A 54 2.91 14.31 19.95
CA SER A 54 1.49 14.14 19.58
C SER A 54 1.09 12.67 19.56
N ASP A 55 -0.21 12.40 19.54
CA ASP A 55 -0.73 11.03 19.42
C ASP A 55 -0.64 10.51 17.98
N SER A 56 -0.27 9.24 17.85
CA SER A 56 -0.35 8.41 16.65
C SER A 56 -1.38 7.30 16.87
N CYS A 57 -2.31 7.09 15.94
CA CYS A 57 -3.44 6.18 16.15
C CYS A 57 -3.57 5.11 15.04
N GLY A 58 -4.11 3.95 15.40
CA GLY A 58 -4.68 3.01 14.44
C GLY A 58 -3.69 2.13 13.70
N TYR A 59 -4.17 1.56 12.58
CA TYR A 59 -3.43 0.61 11.73
C TYR A 59 -2.09 1.16 11.24
N TYR A 60 -2.08 2.44 10.91
CA TYR A 60 -0.94 3.11 10.28
C TYR A 60 -0.28 4.14 11.21
N GLN A 61 -0.66 4.18 12.50
CA GLN A 61 -0.15 5.16 13.48
C GLN A 61 -0.24 6.61 12.94
N ILE A 62 -1.38 6.95 12.34
CA ILE A 62 -1.64 8.26 11.71
C ILE A 62 -1.76 9.33 12.79
N LYS A 63 -1.07 10.46 12.62
CA LYS A 63 -1.20 11.66 13.46
C LYS A 63 -2.28 12.60 12.94
N LEU A 64 -2.86 13.44 13.80
CA LEU A 64 -3.90 14.40 13.41
C LEU A 64 -3.50 15.32 12.24
N PRO A 65 -2.28 15.91 12.19
CA PRO A 65 -1.88 16.72 11.03
C PRO A 65 -1.79 15.92 9.73
N TYR A 66 -1.41 14.64 9.81
CA TYR A 66 -1.40 13.74 8.65
C TYR A 66 -2.83 13.53 8.13
N TYR A 67 -3.78 13.28 9.02
CA TYR A 67 -5.19 13.09 8.67
C TYR A 67 -5.82 14.33 8.02
N ASN A 68 -5.50 15.53 8.53
CA ASN A 68 -5.87 16.78 7.89
C ASN A 68 -5.31 16.87 6.46
N ASP A 69 -4.05 16.47 6.28
CA ASP A 69 -3.40 16.56 4.98
C ASP A 69 -3.88 15.54 3.95
N CYS A 70 -4.37 14.39 4.40
CA CYS A 70 -4.96 13.37 3.53
C CYS A 70 -6.42 13.63 3.14
N GLY A 71 -6.95 14.80 3.48
CA GLY A 71 -8.30 15.24 3.10
C GLY A 71 -9.41 14.71 4.01
N THR A 72 -9.08 14.27 5.22
CA THR A 72 -10.03 13.86 6.26
C THR A 72 -11.06 12.83 5.78
N PRO A 73 -10.64 11.70 5.18
CA PRO A 73 -11.56 10.69 4.67
C PRO A 73 -12.46 10.16 5.78
N GLY A 74 -13.70 9.82 5.43
CA GLY A 74 -14.69 9.26 6.34
C GLY A 74 -15.28 10.25 7.36
N ARG A 75 -14.83 11.51 7.39
CA ARG A 75 -15.39 12.54 8.28
C ARG A 75 -16.82 12.89 7.90
N GLU A 76 -17.71 12.92 8.88
CA GLU A 76 -19.13 13.24 8.71
C GLU A 76 -19.42 14.74 8.95
N GLU A 77 -20.55 15.21 8.42
CA GLU A 77 -21.00 16.59 8.67
C GLU A 77 -21.27 16.81 10.16
N GLY A 78 -20.73 17.90 10.72
CA GLY A 78 -20.83 18.20 12.15
C GLY A 78 -19.88 17.40 13.05
N GLU A 79 -19.15 16.40 12.53
CA GLU A 79 -18.19 15.63 13.31
C GLU A 79 -16.92 16.45 13.61
N SER A 80 -16.43 16.34 14.84
CA SER A 80 -15.15 16.92 15.23
C SER A 80 -14.00 16.25 14.48
N ILE A 81 -12.97 17.03 14.13
CA ILE A 81 -11.82 16.50 13.41
C ILE A 81 -11.07 15.41 14.20
N ASP A 82 -11.00 15.55 15.53
CA ASP A 82 -10.33 14.60 16.40
C ASP A 82 -11.06 13.25 16.46
N SER A 83 -12.41 13.29 16.57
CA SER A 83 -13.25 12.09 16.53
C SER A 83 -13.15 11.37 15.18
N ALA A 84 -13.25 12.13 14.08
CA ALA A 84 -13.14 11.61 12.72
C ALA A 84 -11.78 10.95 12.47
N TRP A 85 -10.70 11.63 12.89
CA TRP A 85 -9.34 11.12 12.78
C TRP A 85 -9.16 9.79 13.52
N LYS A 86 -9.55 9.71 14.78
CA LYS A 86 -9.39 8.50 15.59
C LYS A 86 -10.20 7.33 15.04
N ARG A 87 -11.45 7.59 14.65
CA ARG A 87 -12.33 6.61 14.02
C ARG A 87 -11.74 6.11 12.70
N CYS A 88 -11.32 7.02 11.82
CA CYS A 88 -10.71 6.66 10.54
C CYS A 88 -9.39 5.90 10.73
N ALA A 89 -8.55 6.29 11.67
CA ALA A 89 -7.28 5.60 11.95
C ALA A 89 -7.50 4.15 12.41
N SER A 90 -8.56 3.90 13.18
CA SER A 90 -8.95 2.57 13.66
C SER A 90 -9.75 1.75 12.64
N ASP A 91 -10.12 2.32 11.49
CA ASP A 91 -10.79 1.64 10.39
C ASP A 91 -9.78 1.35 9.27
N TYR A 92 -9.69 0.10 8.82
CA TYR A 92 -8.64 -0.31 7.88
C TYR A 92 -8.77 0.44 6.56
N ASP A 93 -9.97 0.42 5.96
CA ASP A 93 -10.18 0.99 4.62
C ASP A 93 -10.04 2.53 4.64
N CYS A 94 -10.58 3.19 5.68
CA CYS A 94 -10.45 4.64 5.83
C CYS A 94 -9.00 5.07 6.04
N SER A 95 -8.27 4.36 6.92
CA SER A 95 -6.86 4.67 7.18
C SER A 95 -5.97 4.38 5.97
N THR A 96 -6.19 3.29 5.24
CA THR A 96 -5.55 3.01 3.96
C THR A 96 -5.81 4.14 2.97
N LYS A 97 -7.07 4.59 2.84
CA LYS A 97 -7.41 5.71 1.96
C LYS A 97 -6.69 7.00 2.33
N CYS A 98 -6.52 7.25 3.63
CA CYS A 98 -5.75 8.39 4.10
C CYS A 98 -4.26 8.29 3.69
N VAL A 99 -3.62 7.12 3.84
CA VAL A 99 -2.22 6.94 3.41
C VAL A 99 -2.07 7.13 1.90
N GLU A 100 -2.98 6.59 1.10
CA GLU A 100 -3.00 6.81 -0.36
C GLU A 100 -3.12 8.29 -0.72
N ASN A 101 -4.08 9.01 -0.12
CA ASN A 101 -4.29 10.43 -0.39
C ASN A 101 -3.06 11.26 0.01
N TYR A 102 -2.44 10.94 1.15
CA TYR A 102 -1.23 11.61 1.62
C TYR A 102 -0.04 11.37 0.68
N TYR A 103 0.15 10.12 0.25
CA TYR A 103 1.13 9.76 -0.76
C TYR A 103 0.89 10.53 -2.06
N ASN A 104 -0.35 10.53 -2.58
CA ASN A 104 -0.69 11.23 -3.82
C ASN A 104 -0.44 12.73 -3.73
N ARG A 105 -0.70 13.34 -2.57
CA ARG A 105 -0.44 14.76 -2.32
C ARG A 105 1.05 15.12 -2.32
N TYR A 106 1.93 14.22 -1.87
CA TYR A 106 3.33 14.55 -1.62
C TYR A 106 4.37 13.78 -2.42
N GLN A 107 4.00 12.75 -3.18
CA GLN A 107 4.94 11.91 -3.95
C GLN A 107 5.79 12.70 -4.95
N GLY A 108 5.26 13.79 -5.51
CA GLY A 108 6.00 14.67 -6.42
C GLY A 108 7.14 15.47 -5.76
N LYS A 109 7.25 15.44 -4.42
CA LYS A 109 8.36 16.04 -3.68
C LYS A 109 9.56 15.09 -3.53
N CYS A 110 9.43 13.84 -3.94
CA CYS A 110 10.49 12.85 -3.89
C CYS A 110 11.17 12.72 -5.27
N SER A 111 12.42 12.25 -5.29
CA SER A 111 13.12 11.98 -6.56
C SER A 111 12.30 11.07 -7.48
N GLU A 112 12.22 11.40 -8.77
CA GLU A 112 11.50 10.60 -9.76
C GLU A 112 12.02 9.16 -9.82
N THR A 113 13.34 8.98 -9.66
CA THR A 113 14.03 7.67 -9.70
C THR A 113 13.79 6.79 -8.46
N MET A 114 13.23 7.34 -7.38
CA MET A 114 12.95 6.58 -6.17
C MET A 114 11.76 5.63 -6.38
N ASN A 115 11.88 4.41 -5.87
CA ASN A 115 10.80 3.42 -5.94
C ASN A 115 9.51 3.95 -5.27
N GLN A 116 8.34 3.62 -5.82
CA GLN A 116 7.05 4.09 -5.30
C GLN A 116 6.81 3.71 -3.84
N CYS A 117 7.16 2.49 -3.44
CA CYS A 117 6.98 2.06 -2.06
C CYS A 117 7.98 2.74 -1.11
N GLU A 118 9.21 2.96 -1.55
CA GLU A 118 10.17 3.77 -0.78
C GLU A 118 9.63 5.20 -0.57
N LYS A 119 9.12 5.84 -1.63
CA LYS A 119 8.48 7.16 -1.53
C LYS A 119 7.36 7.16 -0.50
N MET A 120 6.42 6.21 -0.63
CA MET A 120 5.26 6.10 0.27
C MET A 120 5.70 5.89 1.72
N SER A 121 6.62 4.97 1.96
CA SER A 121 7.13 4.64 3.30
C SER A 121 7.83 5.83 3.94
N ARG A 122 8.70 6.52 3.19
CA ARG A 122 9.48 7.64 3.71
C ARG A 122 8.61 8.87 3.93
N LEU A 123 7.63 9.13 3.06
CA LEU A 123 6.62 10.18 3.27
C LEU A 123 5.72 9.86 4.47
N HIS A 124 5.35 8.60 4.66
CA HIS A 124 4.55 8.15 5.80
C HIS A 124 5.24 8.47 7.13
N ASN A 125 6.51 8.05 7.25
CA ASN A 125 7.29 8.24 8.47
C ASN A 125 7.79 9.68 8.67
N GLY A 126 8.19 10.36 7.58
CA GLY A 126 8.91 11.63 7.65
C GLY A 126 8.08 12.87 7.33
N GLY A 127 6.81 12.70 6.95
CA GLY A 127 5.92 13.77 6.50
C GLY A 127 6.29 14.29 5.09
N PRO A 128 5.89 15.53 4.73
CA PRO A 128 5.94 16.00 3.34
C PRO A 128 7.34 16.14 2.71
N ARG A 129 8.40 16.07 3.52
CA ARG A 129 9.82 16.06 3.10
C ARG A 129 10.53 14.78 3.54
N GLY A 130 9.78 13.71 3.77
CA GLY A 130 10.32 12.46 4.32
C GLY A 130 11.39 11.83 3.44
N CYS A 131 11.27 11.96 2.12
CA CYS A 131 12.26 11.47 1.14
C CYS A 131 13.64 12.13 1.23
N ASP A 132 13.74 13.33 1.80
CA ASP A 132 15.03 14.05 1.95
C ASP A 132 15.70 13.77 3.30
N LYS A 133 14.96 13.17 4.24
CA LYS A 133 15.44 12.93 5.60
C LYS A 133 16.18 11.60 5.66
N VAL A 134 17.46 11.62 6.02
CA VAL A 134 18.24 10.39 6.29
C VAL A 134 17.59 9.53 7.39
N GLY A 135 16.93 10.16 8.37
CA GLY A 135 16.24 9.45 9.45
C GLY A 135 15.12 8.50 9.00
N THR A 136 14.56 8.68 7.80
CA THR A 136 13.50 7.79 7.28
C THR A 136 14.04 6.54 6.58
N ILE A 137 15.36 6.44 6.35
CA ILE A 137 15.98 5.28 5.69
C ILE A 137 15.78 4.01 6.52
N LYS A 138 16.04 4.07 7.83
CA LYS A 138 15.83 2.92 8.73
C LYS A 138 14.38 2.43 8.72
N TYR A 139 13.43 3.35 8.65
CA TYR A 139 12.02 3.01 8.55
C TYR A 139 11.72 2.28 7.22
N TRP A 140 12.23 2.81 6.11
CA TRP A 140 12.10 2.16 4.81
C TRP A 140 12.66 0.73 4.79
N GLU A 141 13.87 0.51 5.32
CA GLU A 141 14.44 -0.84 5.38
C GLU A 141 13.56 -1.82 6.19
N GLY A 142 12.88 -1.33 7.24
CA GLY A 142 11.89 -2.11 7.97
C GLY A 142 10.69 -2.52 7.10
N VAL A 143 10.10 -1.55 6.38
CA VAL A 143 9.00 -1.82 5.43
C VAL A 143 9.44 -2.78 4.32
N LYS A 144 10.65 -2.60 3.79
CA LYS A 144 11.22 -3.48 2.77
C LYS A 144 11.34 -4.92 3.27
N GLY A 145 11.80 -5.12 4.51
CA GLY A 145 11.80 -6.45 5.14
C GLY A 145 10.41 -7.09 5.18
N LYS A 146 9.35 -6.31 5.46
CA LYS A 146 7.95 -6.81 5.42
C LYS A 146 7.47 -7.22 4.04
N LEU A 147 7.98 -6.60 2.97
CA LEU A 147 7.71 -7.04 1.60
C LEU A 147 8.39 -8.37 1.29
N GLU A 148 9.64 -8.53 1.73
CA GLU A 148 10.42 -9.75 1.49
C GLU A 148 9.85 -10.95 2.26
N GLU A 149 9.45 -10.76 3.52
CA GLU A 149 8.75 -11.78 4.33
C GLU A 149 7.50 -12.32 3.60
N LYS A 150 6.68 -11.43 3.04
CA LYS A 150 5.45 -11.81 2.31
C LYS A 150 5.72 -12.57 1.01
N ASN A 151 6.81 -12.24 0.32
CA ASN A 151 7.20 -12.96 -0.89
C ASN A 151 7.61 -14.41 -0.56
N PHE A 152 8.37 -14.59 0.52
CA PHE A 152 8.75 -15.93 1.00
C PHE A 152 7.52 -16.77 1.37
N GLU A 153 6.57 -16.22 2.13
CA GLU A 153 5.31 -16.93 2.46
C GLU A 153 4.50 -17.33 1.21
N LYS A 154 4.56 -16.52 0.15
CA LYS A 154 3.87 -16.82 -1.12
C LYS A 154 4.56 -17.95 -1.88
N GLU A 155 5.89 -17.98 -1.88
CA GLU A 155 6.68 -19.04 -2.49
C GLU A 155 6.46 -20.38 -1.78
N GLU A 156 6.47 -20.39 -0.44
CA GLU A 156 6.18 -21.58 0.37
C GLU A 156 4.80 -22.17 0.04
N LYS A 157 3.76 -21.33 0.00
CA LYS A 157 2.39 -21.76 -0.37
C LYS A 157 2.28 -22.30 -1.80
N ASN A 158 3.05 -21.73 -2.74
CA ASN A 158 3.07 -22.22 -4.12
C ASN A 158 3.71 -23.61 -4.18
N PHE A 159 4.82 -23.81 -3.47
CA PHE A 159 5.49 -25.10 -3.38
C PHE A 159 4.56 -26.19 -2.79
N GLU A 160 3.89 -25.91 -1.67
CA GLU A 160 2.91 -26.85 -1.09
C GLU A 160 1.77 -27.21 -2.06
N LYS A 161 1.35 -26.25 -2.90
CA LYS A 161 0.28 -26.46 -3.88
C LYS A 161 0.76 -27.34 -5.03
N GLU A 162 1.99 -27.16 -5.49
CA GLU A 162 2.61 -27.99 -6.51
C GLU A 162 2.79 -29.43 -6.03
N GLU A 163 3.26 -29.62 -4.79
CA GLU A 163 3.37 -30.93 -4.15
C GLU A 163 2.00 -31.65 -4.11
N LYS A 164 0.95 -30.97 -3.64
CA LYS A 164 -0.42 -31.52 -3.62
C LYS A 164 -0.97 -31.84 -5.01
N ASN A 165 -0.57 -31.12 -6.05
CA ASN A 165 -0.98 -31.40 -7.42
C ASN A 165 -0.26 -32.63 -7.98
N PHE A 166 1.04 -32.74 -7.72
CA PHE A 166 1.84 -33.90 -8.09
C PHE A 166 1.26 -35.19 -7.48
N GLU A 167 0.97 -35.20 -6.19
CA GLU A 167 0.35 -36.35 -5.51
C GLU A 167 -1.02 -36.73 -6.12
N LYS A 168 -1.83 -35.75 -6.52
CA LYS A 168 -3.13 -36.01 -7.16
C LYS A 168 -2.97 -36.59 -8.56
N GLU A 169 -1.95 -36.18 -9.30
CA GLU A 169 -1.65 -36.73 -10.61
C GLU A 169 -1.12 -38.17 -10.53
N GLU A 170 -0.27 -38.49 -9.54
CA GLU A 170 0.14 -39.87 -9.29
C GLU A 170 -1.05 -40.77 -8.94
N LYS A 171 -1.98 -40.31 -8.10
CA LYS A 171 -3.20 -41.06 -7.75
C LYS A 171 -4.17 -41.28 -8.92
N LYS A 172 -4.07 -40.51 -10.01
CA LYS A 172 -4.90 -40.71 -11.22
C LYS A 172 -4.29 -41.72 -12.20
N LYS A 173 -3.00 -42.06 -12.03
CA LYS A 173 -2.29 -43.02 -12.87
C LYS A 173 -2.38 -44.46 -12.35
N ASN A 174 -2.84 -44.64 -11.11
CA ASN A 174 -3.09 -45.91 -10.44
C ASN A 174 -4.60 -46.16 -10.31
#